data_AF-A0A0L0CLC3-F1
#
_entry.id   AF-A0A0L0CLC3-F1
#
_cell.length_a   1.000
_cell.length_b   1.000
_cell.length_c   1.000
_cell.angle_alpha   90.00
_cell.angle_beta   90.00
_cell.angle_gamma   90.00
#
_symmetry.space_group_name_H-M   'P 1'
#
loop_
_entity.id
_entity.type
_entity.pdbx_description
1 polymer ?
#
loop_
_entity_poly.entity_id
_entity_poly.type
_entity_poly.pdbx_seq_one_letter_code
_entity_poly.pdbx_strand_id
1 'polypeptide(L)'
;MDFEEHLDLFFIRKETNLNHCADSKAVPKKVWNTKQVTDSKVFNCIPLTLNTIQNLNENSFDNANKLIKTFNDGVQFKNCLVYGKIMSRGKESKSSYNYILDDGTASLEISIFRRIEDMQTVWKLENELQAVKREMLAQNKNEIVDSLRNLLFKTKDQIDHSNICPGSKIVLYGKPSFYHEQIYLKVYSLMVDCKANNDMEIAFKDYLIDWHRNNFVRF
;
A
#
# COMPACT_ATOMS: atom_id res chain seq x y z
N MET A 1 8.76 -16.81 3.91
CA MET A 1 7.98 -16.15 2.84
C MET A 1 8.21 -14.66 3.02
N ASP A 2 8.70 -13.95 2.01
CA ASP A 2 9.18 -12.58 2.16
C ASP A 2 8.04 -11.56 1.99
N PHE A 3 7.90 -10.63 2.94
CA PHE A 3 6.93 -9.53 2.87
C PHE A 3 7.23 -8.62 1.68
N GLU A 4 8.51 -8.46 1.31
CA GLU A 4 8.95 -7.64 0.18
C GLU A 4 8.46 -8.19 -1.17
N GLU A 5 8.37 -9.52 -1.32
CA GLU A 5 7.86 -10.15 -2.55
C GLU A 5 6.39 -9.83 -2.79
N HIS A 6 5.59 -9.69 -1.74
CA HIS A 6 4.20 -9.28 -1.87
C HIS A 6 4.11 -7.80 -2.24
N LEU A 7 4.96 -6.94 -1.66
CA LEU A 7 4.98 -5.51 -1.94
C LEU A 7 5.30 -5.18 -3.42
N ASP A 8 6.05 -6.02 -4.13
CA ASP A 8 6.34 -5.78 -5.54
C ASP A 8 5.10 -5.84 -6.46
N LEU A 9 4.00 -6.47 -6.02
CA LEU A 9 2.72 -6.43 -6.73
C LEU A 9 2.03 -5.06 -6.67
N PHE A 10 2.52 -4.13 -5.84
CA PHE A 10 1.85 -2.86 -5.52
C PHE A 10 2.49 -1.62 -6.16
N PHE A 11 3.71 -1.74 -6.69
CA PHE A 11 4.42 -0.61 -7.29
C PHE A 11 4.64 -0.84 -8.78
N ILE A 12 3.89 -0.14 -9.63
CA ILE A 12 4.31 0.04 -11.03
C ILE A 12 5.55 0.93 -11.00
N ARG A 13 6.73 0.31 -11.04
CA ARG A 13 7.99 1.04 -11.17
C ARG A 13 8.10 1.51 -12.62
N LYS A 14 8.21 2.82 -12.83
CA LYS A 14 8.74 3.33 -14.09
C LYS A 14 10.21 2.92 -14.11
N GLU A 15 10.62 2.04 -15.02
CA GLU A 15 12.04 1.72 -15.22
C GLU A 15 12.77 3.02 -15.54
N THR A 16 13.54 3.52 -14.58
CA THR A 16 14.61 4.45 -14.90
C THR A 16 15.68 3.60 -15.58
N ASN A 17 15.84 3.80 -16.89
CA ASN A 17 16.91 3.25 -17.72
C ASN A 17 18.24 3.22 -16.94
N LEU A 18 18.56 2.08 -16.36
CA LEU A 18 19.90 1.74 -15.92
C LEU A 18 20.40 0.73 -16.95
N ASN A 19 21.28 1.25 -17.80
CA ASN A 19 21.90 0.56 -18.91
C ASN A 19 22.44 -0.81 -18.50
N HIS A 20 22.32 -1.76 -19.43
CA HIS A 20 23.03 -3.04 -19.53
C HIS A 20 24.31 -3.16 -18.67
N CYS A 21 24.39 -4.22 -17.87
CA CYS A 21 25.37 -5.28 -18.10
C CYS A 21 25.12 -6.51 -17.23
N ALA A 22 25.52 -7.64 -17.78
CA ALA A 22 25.19 -9.00 -17.37
C ALA A 22 26.01 -9.51 -16.17
N ASP A 23 25.54 -10.67 -15.71
CA ASP A 23 26.21 -11.70 -14.93
C ASP A 23 26.32 -11.56 -13.41
N SER A 24 26.17 -12.75 -12.81
CA SER A 24 26.48 -13.20 -11.46
C SER A 24 25.35 -13.17 -10.41
N LYS A 25 25.07 -14.39 -9.96
CA LYS A 25 24.19 -14.83 -8.88
C LYS A 25 24.44 -14.04 -7.59
N ALA A 26 23.69 -12.96 -7.40
CA ALA A 26 23.41 -12.38 -6.10
C ALA A 26 21.99 -11.87 -6.14
N VAL A 27 21.10 -12.44 -5.31
CA VAL A 27 19.79 -11.82 -5.05
C VAL A 27 20.10 -10.46 -4.44
N PRO A 28 19.82 -9.33 -5.11
CA PRO A 28 20.05 -8.04 -4.50
C PRO A 28 19.01 -7.92 -3.40
N LYS A 29 19.44 -7.83 -2.13
CA LYS A 29 18.58 -7.32 -1.05
C LYS A 29 18.00 -6.00 -1.54
N LYS A 30 16.69 -5.96 -1.78
CA LYS A 30 15.99 -4.81 -2.39
C LYS A 30 15.93 -3.69 -1.36
N VAL A 31 16.98 -2.88 -1.30
CA VAL A 31 16.97 -1.65 -0.53
C VAL A 31 15.98 -0.69 -1.17
N TRP A 32 14.85 -0.46 -0.50
CA TRP A 32 13.88 0.57 -0.83
C TRP A 32 14.60 1.91 -0.94
N ASN A 33 14.57 2.49 -2.14
CA ASN A 33 15.40 3.63 -2.55
C ASN A 33 15.44 4.77 -1.52
N THR A 34 16.59 4.88 -0.83
CA THR A 34 16.96 6.04 -0.02
C THR A 34 17.47 7.11 -0.97
N LYS A 35 16.75 8.22 -1.16
CA LYS A 35 17.35 9.42 -1.75
C LYS A 35 17.96 10.22 -0.63
N GLN A 36 19.29 10.27 -0.56
CA GLN A 36 19.98 11.23 0.27
C GLN A 36 19.74 12.62 -0.32
N VAL A 37 19.04 13.47 0.41
CA VAL A 37 19.00 14.90 0.15
C VAL A 37 19.54 15.52 1.43
N THR A 38 20.83 15.89 1.43
CA THR A 38 21.55 16.67 2.46
C THR A 38 21.34 16.20 3.91
N ASP A 39 22.31 15.48 4.46
CA ASP A 39 22.47 15.06 5.88
C ASP A 39 21.30 14.36 6.60
N SER A 40 20.11 14.26 5.98
CA SER A 40 18.96 13.52 6.50
C SER A 40 18.49 12.47 5.50
N LYS A 41 18.35 11.22 5.95
CA LYS A 41 17.81 10.13 5.12
C LYS A 41 16.30 10.25 5.06
N VAL A 42 15.77 10.50 3.86
CA VAL A 42 14.31 10.48 3.62
C VAL A 42 13.90 9.09 3.16
N PHE A 43 13.01 8.46 3.92
CA PHE A 43 12.49 7.13 3.64
C PHE A 43 11.16 7.18 2.89
N ASN A 44 10.90 6.12 2.13
CA ASN A 44 9.61 5.87 1.51
C ASN A 44 9.08 4.53 2.00
N CYS A 45 7.77 4.42 2.20
CA CYS A 45 7.11 3.15 2.49
C CYS A 45 7.59 2.50 3.81
N ILE A 46 7.68 3.30 4.87
CA ILE A 46 8.14 2.79 6.18
C ILE A 46 7.01 2.05 6.91
N PRO A 47 7.25 0.92 7.58
CA PRO A 47 6.25 0.29 8.42
C PRO A 47 6.04 1.14 9.68
N LEU A 48 4.78 1.41 10.02
CA LEU A 48 4.41 2.15 11.23
C LEU A 48 3.27 1.45 11.96
N THR A 49 3.23 1.64 13.28
CA THR A 49 2.06 1.33 14.11
C THR A 49 1.07 2.50 14.10
N LEU A 50 -0.20 2.20 14.36
CA LEU A 50 -1.23 3.21 14.52
C LEU A 50 -0.93 4.13 15.70
N ASN A 51 -0.37 3.60 16.80
CA ASN A 51 0.06 4.44 17.92
C ASN A 51 1.13 5.46 17.49
N THR A 52 2.11 5.06 16.67
CA THR A 52 3.10 6.01 16.15
C THR A 52 2.45 7.09 15.28
N ILE A 53 1.47 6.71 14.45
CA ILE A 53 0.74 7.65 13.61
C ILE A 53 -0.11 8.61 14.46
N GLN A 54 -0.85 8.11 15.44
CA GLN A 54 -1.73 8.92 16.29
C GLN A 54 -1.01 9.95 17.14
N ASN A 55 0.24 9.67 17.48
CA ASN A 55 1.01 10.61 18.27
C ASN A 55 1.46 11.80 17.36
N LEU A 56 1.63 11.64 16.03
CA LEU A 56 2.10 12.72 15.15
C LEU A 56 1.34 14.04 15.36
N ASN A 57 2.03 15.17 15.41
CA ASN A 57 1.40 16.47 15.63
C ASN A 57 1.63 17.39 14.42
N GLU A 58 1.04 18.57 14.40
CA GLU A 58 1.20 19.54 13.30
C GLU A 58 2.68 19.82 12.98
N ASN A 59 3.54 19.91 14.01
CA ASN A 59 4.98 20.12 13.85
C ASN A 59 5.70 18.94 13.18
N SER A 60 5.07 17.77 13.13
CA SER A 60 5.58 16.59 12.45
C SER A 60 5.44 16.70 10.92
N PHE A 61 4.65 17.66 10.39
CA PHE A 61 4.36 17.78 8.96
C PHE A 61 5.12 18.95 8.33
N ASP A 62 6.11 18.64 7.50
CA ASP A 62 6.75 19.61 6.61
C ASP A 62 5.94 19.70 5.31
N ASN A 63 4.99 20.64 5.28
CA ASN A 63 4.11 20.85 4.13
C ASN A 63 4.85 21.35 2.88
N ALA A 64 5.97 22.07 3.05
CA ALA A 64 6.76 22.58 1.93
C ALA A 64 7.44 21.43 1.17
N ASN A 65 8.05 20.50 1.91
CA ASN A 65 8.75 19.35 1.33
C ASN A 65 7.89 18.08 1.22
N LYS A 66 6.64 18.15 1.70
CA LYS A 66 5.69 17.02 1.80
C LYS A 66 6.25 15.85 2.62
N LEU A 67 7.08 16.14 3.64
CA LEU A 67 7.73 15.15 4.50
C LEU A 67 7.04 15.07 5.87
N ILE A 68 7.18 13.92 6.53
CA ILE A 68 6.71 13.68 7.88
C ILE A 68 7.91 13.30 8.74
N LYS A 69 8.04 13.94 9.90
CA LYS A 69 9.07 13.67 10.91
C LYS A 69 8.47 12.85 12.03
N THR A 70 9.16 11.80 12.45
CA THR A 70 8.79 11.06 13.66
C THR A 70 9.27 11.79 14.93
N PHE A 71 8.68 11.46 16.07
CA PHE A 71 8.94 12.06 17.39
C PHE A 71 10.38 12.28 17.83
N ASN A 72 11.32 11.45 17.38
CA ASN A 72 12.71 11.55 17.80
C ASN A 72 13.60 12.31 16.79
N ASP A 73 13.00 13.10 15.88
CA ASP A 73 13.64 13.93 14.84
C ASP A 73 14.60 13.20 13.87
N GLY A 74 14.86 11.91 14.07
CA GLY A 74 15.87 11.14 13.33
C GLY A 74 15.39 10.53 12.02
N VAL A 75 14.08 10.44 11.80
CA VAL A 75 13.51 9.82 10.58
C VAL A 75 12.53 10.77 9.91
N GLN A 76 12.80 11.03 8.64
CA GLN A 76 11.91 11.73 7.73
C GLN A 76 11.35 10.72 6.72
N PHE A 77 10.05 10.74 6.47
CA PHE A 77 9.42 9.85 5.50
C PHE A 77 8.30 10.53 4.70
N LYS A 78 7.97 9.95 3.55
CA LYS A 78 6.87 10.43 2.70
C LYS A 78 5.57 9.67 2.94
N ASN A 79 5.67 8.35 2.91
CA ASN A 79 4.56 7.41 2.94
C ASN A 79 4.88 6.26 3.89
N CYS A 80 3.86 5.63 4.44
CA CYS A 80 3.97 4.51 5.36
C CYS A 80 3.13 3.31 4.94
N LEU A 81 3.47 2.17 5.53
CA LEU A 81 2.69 0.94 5.54
C LEU A 81 2.10 0.72 6.93
N VAL A 82 0.84 0.31 6.98
CA VAL A 82 0.15 -0.05 8.21
C VAL A 82 -0.56 -1.37 7.99
N TYR A 83 -0.44 -2.29 8.94
CA TYR A 83 -1.25 -3.51 8.97
C TYR A 83 -2.23 -3.42 10.13
N GLY A 84 -3.48 -3.78 9.90
CA GLY A 84 -4.47 -3.82 10.97
C GLY A 84 -5.75 -4.55 10.59
N LYS A 85 -6.62 -4.69 11.57
CA LYS A 85 -7.93 -5.33 11.45
C LYS A 85 -9.02 -4.26 11.43
N ILE A 86 -9.98 -4.41 10.53
CA ILE A 86 -11.17 -3.56 10.50
C ILE A 86 -12.07 -3.94 11.67
N MET A 87 -12.28 -3.00 12.59
CA MET A 87 -13.14 -3.17 13.76
C MET A 87 -14.59 -2.86 13.46
N SER A 88 -14.83 -1.80 12.68
CA SER A 88 -16.18 -1.37 12.32
C SER A 88 -16.19 -0.60 10.99
N ARG A 89 -17.39 -0.49 10.41
CA ARG A 89 -17.68 0.40 9.28
C ARG A 89 -18.20 1.73 9.83
N GLY A 90 -17.58 2.82 9.41
CA GLY A 90 -18.04 4.18 9.67
C GLY A 90 -19.21 4.59 8.76
N LYS A 91 -19.61 5.86 8.84
CA LYS A 91 -20.66 6.41 7.98
C LYS A 91 -20.17 6.46 6.54
N GLU A 92 -20.83 5.73 5.64
CA GLU A 92 -20.49 5.77 4.21
C GLU A 92 -20.75 7.16 3.63
N SER A 93 -19.82 7.63 2.80
CA SER A 93 -20.00 8.83 1.99
C SER A 93 -20.18 8.44 0.52
N LYS A 94 -20.63 9.38 -0.32
CA LYS A 94 -20.73 9.15 -1.78
C LYS A 94 -19.36 8.92 -2.42
N SER A 95 -18.28 9.41 -1.81
CA SER A 95 -16.92 9.41 -2.37
C SER A 95 -15.95 8.50 -1.62
N SER A 96 -16.30 7.96 -0.46
CA SER A 96 -15.41 7.15 0.38
C SER A 96 -16.14 6.11 1.22
N TYR A 97 -15.44 5.03 1.52
CA TYR A 97 -15.76 4.09 2.59
C TYR A 97 -14.94 4.44 3.81
N ASN A 98 -15.60 4.58 4.96
CA ASN A 98 -14.94 4.91 6.22
C ASN A 98 -14.89 3.67 7.12
N TYR A 99 -13.78 3.43 7.78
CA TYR A 99 -13.58 2.28 8.65
C TYR A 99 -12.79 2.67 9.89
N ILE A 100 -12.95 1.89 10.97
CA ILE A 100 -12.04 1.94 12.12
C ILE A 100 -11.05 0.78 11.98
N LEU A 101 -9.77 1.11 11.85
CA LEU A 101 -8.66 0.15 11.81
C LEU A 101 -8.04 0.02 13.19
N ASP A 102 -7.68 -1.18 13.60
CA ASP A 102 -6.98 -1.48 14.85
C ASP A 102 -5.81 -2.43 14.59
N ASP A 103 -4.62 -2.07 15.08
CA ASP A 103 -3.40 -2.89 14.94
C ASP A 103 -2.91 -3.49 16.28
N GLY A 104 -3.72 -3.36 17.33
CA GLY A 104 -3.40 -3.73 18.70
C GLY A 104 -2.60 -2.68 19.48
N THR A 105 -2.12 -1.61 18.82
CA THR A 105 -1.42 -0.50 19.48
C THR A 105 -2.31 0.73 19.63
N ALA A 106 -3.22 0.95 18.68
CA ALA A 106 -4.23 1.99 18.69
C ALA A 106 -5.34 1.69 17.67
N SER A 107 -6.39 2.51 17.66
CA SER A 107 -7.46 2.45 16.66
C SER A 107 -7.58 3.78 15.91
N LEU A 108 -7.60 3.76 14.57
CA LEU A 108 -7.63 4.96 13.73
C LEU A 108 -8.76 4.90 12.70
N GLU A 109 -9.48 6.02 12.51
CA GLU A 109 -10.42 6.15 11.41
C GLU A 109 -9.67 6.33 10.08
N ILE A 110 -10.03 5.50 9.11
CA ILE A 110 -9.47 5.55 7.76
C ILE A 110 -10.58 5.79 6.74
N SER A 111 -10.26 6.57 5.71
CA SER A 111 -11.16 6.81 4.57
C SER A 111 -10.52 6.28 3.30
N ILE A 112 -11.21 5.34 2.64
CA ILE A 112 -10.81 4.75 1.38
C ILE A 112 -11.70 5.34 0.28
N PHE A 113 -11.12 6.14 -0.62
CA PHE A 113 -11.88 6.77 -1.69
C PHE A 113 -12.39 5.75 -2.70
N ARG A 114 -13.64 5.94 -3.14
CA ARG A 114 -14.22 5.19 -4.25
C ARG A 114 -13.56 5.63 -5.54
N ARG A 115 -12.93 4.69 -6.24
CA ARG A 115 -12.30 4.93 -7.55
C ARG A 115 -13.32 4.71 -8.67
N ILE A 116 -14.35 5.56 -8.71
CA ILE A 116 -15.49 5.40 -9.63
C ILE A 116 -15.03 5.44 -11.10
N GLU A 117 -14.11 6.34 -11.43
CA GLU A 117 -13.54 6.46 -12.79
C GLU A 117 -12.71 5.24 -13.18
N ASP A 118 -11.86 4.74 -12.27
CA ASP A 118 -11.08 3.52 -12.50
C ASP A 118 -12.03 2.32 -12.71
N MET A 119 -13.11 2.22 -11.92
CA MET A 119 -14.14 1.19 -12.08
C MET A 119 -14.83 1.24 -13.45
N GLN A 120 -15.21 2.44 -13.91
CA GLN A 120 -15.79 2.61 -15.24
C GLN A 120 -14.81 2.20 -16.33
N THR A 121 -13.52 2.47 -16.14
CA THR A 121 -12.45 2.08 -17.07
C THR A 121 -12.29 0.57 -17.13
N VAL A 122 -12.28 -0.11 -15.98
CA VAL A 122 -12.23 -1.57 -15.90
C VAL A 122 -13.45 -2.21 -16.59
N TRP A 123 -14.65 -1.66 -16.40
CA TRP A 123 -15.84 -2.15 -17.12
C TRP A 123 -15.77 -1.95 -18.63
N LYS A 124 -15.23 -0.83 -19.11
CA LYS A 124 -14.99 -0.62 -20.55
C LYS A 124 -14.03 -1.67 -21.10
N LEU A 125 -12.91 -1.90 -20.41
CA LEU A 125 -11.92 -2.91 -20.81
C LEU A 125 -12.51 -4.33 -20.78
N GLU A 126 -13.38 -4.65 -19.82
CA GLU A 126 -14.08 -5.93 -19.77
C GLU A 126 -15.00 -6.13 -20.97
N ASN A 127 -15.75 -5.10 -21.36
CA ASN A 127 -16.59 -5.12 -22.55
C ASN A 127 -15.77 -5.27 -23.85
N GLU A 128 -14.65 -4.53 -23.95
CA GLU A 128 -13.73 -4.65 -25.09
C GLU A 128 -13.13 -6.06 -25.18
N LEU A 129 -12.70 -6.64 -24.05
CA LEU A 129 -12.19 -8.01 -24.01
C LEU A 129 -13.25 -9.02 -24.46
N GLN A 130 -14.51 -8.85 -24.06
CA GLN A 130 -15.61 -9.71 -24.54
C GLN A 130 -15.85 -9.59 -26.05
N ALA A 131 -15.72 -8.39 -26.62
CA ALA A 131 -15.87 -8.16 -28.06
C ALA A 131 -14.74 -8.84 -28.85
N VAL A 132 -13.48 -8.68 -28.41
CA VAL A 132 -12.28 -9.22 -29.07
C VAL A 132 -12.13 -10.74 -28.87
N LYS A 133 -12.77 -11.30 -27.85
CA LYS A 133 -12.72 -12.74 -27.53
C LYS A 133 -13.05 -13.63 -28.74
N ARG A 134 -14.04 -13.26 -29.56
CA ARG A 134 -14.44 -14.07 -30.72
C ARG A 134 -13.35 -14.14 -31.80
N GLU A 135 -12.68 -13.03 -32.07
CA GLU A 135 -11.56 -12.99 -33.04
C GLU A 135 -10.32 -13.71 -32.51
N MET A 136 -10.02 -13.55 -31.22
CA MET A 136 -8.86 -14.22 -30.59
C MET A 136 -9.06 -15.74 -30.48
N LEU A 137 -10.30 -16.19 -30.26
CA LEU A 137 -10.68 -17.61 -30.32
C LEU A 137 -10.44 -18.19 -31.72
N ALA A 138 -10.80 -17.46 -32.77
CA ALA A 138 -10.56 -17.88 -34.15
C ALA A 138 -9.06 -17.95 -34.51
N GLN A 139 -8.21 -17.21 -33.78
CA GLN A 139 -6.75 -17.22 -33.93
C GLN A 139 -6.03 -18.18 -32.95
N ASN A 140 -6.74 -19.05 -32.22
CA ASN A 140 -6.20 -19.94 -31.20
C ASN A 140 -5.38 -19.23 -30.09
N LYS A 141 -5.69 -17.96 -29.77
CA LYS A 141 -4.99 -17.15 -28.74
C LYS A 141 -5.69 -17.16 -27.38
N ASN A 142 -6.17 -18.32 -26.94
CA ASN A 142 -6.99 -18.45 -25.72
C ASN A 142 -6.23 -18.04 -24.45
N GLU A 143 -4.96 -18.42 -24.36
CA GLU A 143 -4.10 -18.10 -23.21
C GLU A 143 -3.97 -16.59 -22.97
N ILE A 144 -3.95 -15.79 -24.04
CA ILE A 144 -3.87 -14.33 -23.95
C ILE A 144 -5.18 -13.77 -23.39
N VAL A 145 -6.32 -14.24 -23.90
CA VAL A 145 -7.64 -13.81 -23.42
C VAL A 145 -7.83 -14.18 -21.95
N ASP A 146 -7.41 -15.38 -21.55
CA ASP A 146 -7.51 -15.83 -20.16
C ASP A 146 -6.57 -15.03 -19.25
N SER A 147 -5.35 -14.71 -19.71
CA SER A 147 -4.42 -13.85 -18.98
C SER A 147 -4.95 -12.44 -18.80
N LEU A 148 -5.54 -11.85 -19.85
CA LEU A 148 -6.17 -10.52 -19.79
C LEU A 148 -7.39 -10.51 -18.87
N ARG A 149 -8.22 -11.55 -18.93
CA ARG A 149 -9.36 -11.72 -18.03
C ARG A 149 -8.91 -11.84 -16.58
N ASN A 150 -7.88 -12.64 -16.31
CA ASN A 150 -7.32 -12.79 -14.97
C ASN A 150 -6.73 -11.48 -14.44
N LEU A 151 -6.07 -10.70 -15.31
CA LEU A 151 -5.58 -9.38 -14.96
C LEU A 151 -6.74 -8.42 -14.63
N LEU A 152 -7.78 -8.36 -15.46
CA LEU A 152 -8.96 -7.52 -15.20
C LEU A 152 -9.68 -7.92 -13.91
N PHE A 153 -9.81 -9.21 -13.64
CA PHE A 153 -10.40 -9.71 -12.41
C PHE A 153 -9.61 -9.25 -11.18
N LYS A 154 -8.27 -9.41 -11.20
CA LYS A 154 -7.39 -8.95 -10.12
C LYS A 154 -7.44 -7.43 -9.95
N THR A 155 -7.45 -6.68 -11.06
CA THR A 155 -7.57 -5.22 -11.04
C THR A 155 -8.89 -4.77 -10.43
N LYS A 156 -10.00 -5.44 -10.77
CA LYS A 156 -11.31 -5.15 -10.18
C LYS A 156 -11.32 -5.38 -8.67
N ASP A 157 -10.75 -6.48 -8.20
CA ASP A 157 -10.62 -6.79 -6.77
C ASP A 157 -9.76 -5.75 -6.02
N GLN A 158 -8.71 -5.24 -6.68
CA GLN A 158 -7.86 -4.17 -6.14
C GLN A 158 -8.52 -2.78 -6.10
N ILE A 159 -9.61 -2.57 -6.83
CA ILE A 159 -10.29 -1.27 -6.92
C ILE A 159 -11.63 -1.32 -6.15
N ASP A 160 -12.26 -2.49 -6.05
CA ASP A 160 -13.53 -2.68 -5.36
C ASP A 160 -13.34 -2.90 -3.86
N HIS A 161 -13.36 -1.80 -3.12
CA HIS A 161 -13.22 -1.85 -1.67
C HIS A 161 -14.56 -2.02 -0.93
N SER A 162 -15.68 -2.19 -1.65
CA SER A 162 -17.01 -2.32 -1.03
C SER A 162 -17.16 -3.57 -0.15
N ASN A 163 -16.37 -4.62 -0.43
CA ASN A 163 -16.46 -5.91 0.25
C ASN A 163 -15.64 -6.00 1.54
N ILE A 164 -14.94 -4.93 1.96
CA ILE A 164 -14.18 -4.94 3.22
C ILE A 164 -15.14 -4.96 4.41
N CYS A 165 -15.21 -6.09 5.12
CA CYS A 165 -16.11 -6.29 6.26
C CYS A 165 -15.40 -6.11 7.60
N PRO A 166 -16.12 -5.78 8.69
CA PRO A 166 -15.57 -5.94 10.04
C PRO A 166 -14.99 -7.34 10.23
N GLY A 167 -13.81 -7.40 10.84
CA GLY A 167 -13.02 -8.63 10.96
C GLY A 167 -11.95 -8.81 9.88
N SER A 168 -12.06 -8.13 8.73
CA SER A 168 -11.07 -8.20 7.66
C SER A 168 -9.74 -7.63 8.13
N LYS A 169 -8.65 -8.32 7.79
CA LYS A 169 -7.29 -7.80 8.00
C LYS A 169 -6.81 -7.14 6.73
N ILE A 170 -6.16 -6.00 6.84
CA ILE A 170 -5.73 -5.23 5.68
C ILE A 170 -4.33 -4.65 5.88
N VAL A 171 -3.58 -4.55 4.77
CA VAL A 171 -2.38 -3.73 4.65
C VAL A 171 -2.78 -2.44 3.93
N LEU A 172 -2.39 -1.31 4.49
CA LEU A 172 -2.60 0.02 3.91
C LEU A 172 -1.27 0.63 3.52
N TYR A 173 -1.20 1.14 2.30
CA TYR A 173 -0.17 2.06 1.86
C TYR A 173 -0.76 3.45 1.75
N GLY A 174 -0.19 4.39 2.49
CA GLY A 174 -0.76 5.73 2.57
C GLY A 174 0.19 6.76 3.14
N LYS A 175 -0.37 7.94 3.38
CA LYS A 175 0.33 9.07 3.97
C LYS A 175 -0.49 9.61 5.15
N PRO A 176 0.07 9.66 6.37
CA PRO A 176 -0.55 10.39 7.47
C PRO A 176 -0.76 11.85 7.08
N SER A 177 -1.85 12.44 7.53
CA SER A 177 -2.18 13.83 7.30
C SER A 177 -2.87 14.40 8.52
N PHE A 178 -2.69 15.70 8.73
CA PHE A 178 -3.34 16.45 9.79
C PHE A 178 -4.44 17.32 9.20
N TYR A 179 -5.65 17.26 9.75
CA TYR A 179 -6.77 18.11 9.32
C TYR A 179 -7.71 18.35 10.51
N HIS A 180 -8.06 19.61 10.76
CA HIS A 180 -8.88 20.03 11.92
C HIS A 180 -8.47 19.36 13.24
N GLU A 181 -7.19 19.47 13.59
CA GLU A 181 -6.63 18.93 14.84
C GLU A 181 -6.67 17.39 14.96
N GLN A 182 -7.06 16.70 13.90
CA GLN A 182 -7.14 15.24 13.85
C GLN A 182 -6.17 14.67 12.83
N ILE A 183 -5.50 13.60 13.21
CA ILE A 183 -4.67 12.81 12.31
C ILE A 183 -5.57 11.80 11.61
N TYR A 184 -5.38 11.66 10.31
CA TYR A 184 -5.99 10.61 9.53
C TYR A 184 -4.96 10.03 8.55
N LEU A 185 -5.25 8.84 8.04
CA LEU A 185 -4.41 8.19 7.03
C LEU A 185 -5.05 8.36 5.65
N LYS A 186 -4.38 9.12 4.77
CA LYS A 186 -4.76 9.17 3.35
C LYS A 186 -4.27 7.90 2.67
N VAL A 187 -5.19 6.97 2.39
CA VAL A 187 -4.88 5.69 1.75
C VAL A 187 -4.68 5.87 0.24
N TYR A 188 -3.57 5.38 -0.29
CA TYR A 188 -3.28 5.34 -1.72
C TYR A 188 -3.56 3.97 -2.33
N SER A 189 -3.21 2.91 -1.61
CA SER A 189 -3.43 1.52 -2.01
C SER A 189 -3.69 0.67 -0.77
N LEU A 190 -4.41 -0.44 -0.94
CA LEU A 190 -4.67 -1.39 0.12
C LEU A 190 -4.66 -2.81 -0.40
N MET A 191 -4.45 -3.76 0.51
CA MET A 191 -4.58 -5.19 0.29
C MET A 191 -5.45 -5.77 1.40
N VAL A 192 -6.41 -6.63 1.05
CA VAL A 192 -7.10 -7.46 2.02
C VAL A 192 -6.29 -8.74 2.23
N ASP A 193 -5.94 -9.02 3.47
CA ASP A 193 -5.32 -10.27 3.88
C ASP A 193 -6.42 -11.33 4.04
N CYS A 194 -6.67 -12.05 2.95
CA CYS A 194 -7.72 -13.06 2.87
C CYS A 194 -7.33 -14.41 3.49
N LYS A 195 -6.12 -14.55 4.05
CA LYS A 195 -5.68 -15.83 4.64
C LYS A 195 -6.20 -15.95 6.07
N ALA A 196 -6.63 -17.16 6.43
CA ALA A 196 -7.07 -17.46 7.79
C ALA A 196 -5.90 -17.52 8.78
N ASN A 197 -4.68 -17.74 8.30
CA ASN A 197 -3.49 -17.77 9.14
C ASN A 197 -2.93 -16.35 9.39
N ASN A 198 -2.12 -16.20 10.43
CA ASN A 198 -1.54 -14.91 10.82
C ASN A 198 -0.21 -14.63 10.12
N ASP A 199 0.08 -15.30 9.00
CA ASP A 199 1.40 -15.24 8.35
C ASP A 199 1.77 -13.82 7.93
N MET A 200 0.83 -13.08 7.35
CA MET A 200 1.08 -11.70 6.90
C MET A 200 1.23 -10.74 8.07
N GLU A 201 0.45 -10.95 9.14
CA GLU A 201 0.57 -10.18 10.38
C GLU A 201 1.95 -10.37 11.01
N ILE A 202 2.41 -11.62 11.11
CA ILE A 202 3.73 -11.98 11.64
C ILE A 202 4.82 -11.35 10.76
N ALA A 203 4.73 -11.52 9.44
CA ALA A 203 5.71 -10.97 8.51
C ALA A 203 5.78 -9.42 8.57
N PHE A 204 4.63 -8.74 8.72
CA PHE A 204 4.61 -7.29 8.92
C PHE A 204 5.26 -6.87 10.25
N LYS A 205 4.99 -7.61 11.34
CA LYS A 205 5.59 -7.35 12.66
C LYS A 205 7.10 -7.57 12.65
N ASP A 206 7.59 -8.63 11.99
CA ASP A 206 9.01 -8.87 11.80
C ASP A 206 9.66 -7.73 11.00
N TYR A 207 9.03 -7.32 9.89
CA TYR A 207 9.50 -6.18 9.09
C TYR A 207 9.52 -4.87 9.88
N LEU A 208 8.50 -4.60 10.69
CA LEU A 208 8.44 -3.44 11.58
C LEU A 208 9.59 -3.44 12.59
N ILE A 209 9.83 -4.57 13.27
CA ILE A 209 10.91 -4.72 14.26
C ILE A 209 12.28 -4.51 13.62
N ASP A 210 12.53 -5.17 12.49
CA ASP A 210 13.80 -5.06 11.78
C ASP A 210 14.04 -3.64 11.27
N TRP A 211 13.00 -3.00 10.73
CA TRP A 211 13.09 -1.62 10.28
C TRP A 211 13.40 -0.66 11.45
N HIS A 212 12.74 -0.83 12.60
CA HIS A 212 13.02 -0.01 13.78
C HIS A 212 14.43 -0.24 14.35
N ARG A 213 14.89 -1.50 14.44
CA ARG A 213 16.25 -1.83 14.89
C ARG A 213 17.31 -1.16 14.03
N ASN A 214 17.15 -1.22 12.71
CA ASN A 214 18.14 -0.71 11.76
C ASN A 214 18.18 0.83 11.69
N ASN A 215 17.10 1.52 12.06
CA ASN A 215 16.98 2.97 11.85
C ASN A 215 16.89 3.81 13.13
N PHE A 216 16.53 3.23 14.28
CA PHE A 216 16.45 3.95 15.57
C PHE A 216 17.43 3.46 16.63
N VAL A 217 17.91 2.22 16.56
CA VAL A 217 18.81 1.66 17.57
C VAL A 217 20.25 1.69 17.03
N ARG A 218 20.95 2.80 17.29
CA ARG A 218 22.43 2.80 17.32
C ARG A 218 22.83 2.79 18.80
N PHE A 219 23.31 1.64 19.27
CA PHE A 219 24.12 1.59 20.48
C PHE A 219 25.51 2.17 20.16
#